data_AF-A0A9R0V6N9-F1
#
_entry.id   AF-A0A9R0V6N9-F1
#
_cell.length_a   1.000
_cell.length_b   1.000
_cell.length_c   1.000
_cell.angle_alpha   90.00
_cell.angle_beta   90.00
_cell.angle_gamma   90.00
#
_symmetry.space_group_name_H-M   'P 1'
#
loop_
_entity.id
_entity.type
_entity.pdbx_description
1 polymer ?
#
loop_
_entity_poly.entity_id
_entity_poly.type
_entity_poly.pdbx_seq_one_letter_code
_entity_poly.pdbx_strand_id
1 'polypeptide(L)'
;MNISHSLILYPIHSFRSFVYSVLPPGHEDLKGTEVEAIKKFKKALGLDDVDAANMHLAIGRRLYRKRLDAFQKLIFVSNLVFGDASDFILPWKHLFGITDYQIDIAMRENAKSLYALELKSIGRGLDIGTLIEVRRVQLAYKLFDEVAADMFKEHAKKLVQENISSALSILKSNTSAGNIPTEVINEVNSILAFNRLLTVLSKFPQGERFARGLGPISLAGDFDHDMMVGDLKILYAAYTTEVLSDGRLDDEKLGPLNELRNIFGLGKREAEAIIEGVMSDVKSQVPA
;
A
#
# COMPACT_ATOMS: atom_id res chain seq x y z
N MET A 1 -42.47 0.04 -39.05
CA MET A 1 -41.68 0.04 -37.80
C MET A 1 -40.39 -0.69 -38.11
N ASN A 2 -39.26 0.01 -38.15
CA ASN A 2 -38.03 -0.43 -38.82
C ASN A 2 -37.22 -1.36 -37.89
N ILE A 3 -37.31 -2.67 -38.12
CA ILE A 3 -36.72 -3.73 -37.26
C ILE A 3 -35.19 -3.56 -37.14
N SER A 4 -34.55 -3.00 -38.15
CA SER A 4 -33.12 -2.70 -38.17
C SER A 4 -32.71 -1.61 -37.17
N HIS A 5 -33.59 -0.65 -36.88
CA HIS A 5 -33.33 0.37 -35.86
C HIS A 5 -33.43 -0.20 -34.43
N SER A 6 -34.37 -1.12 -34.16
CA SER A 6 -34.51 -1.69 -32.81
C SER A 6 -33.41 -2.68 -32.47
N LEU A 7 -32.85 -3.39 -33.46
CA LEU A 7 -31.77 -4.38 -33.26
C LEU A 7 -30.43 -3.73 -32.88
N ILE A 8 -30.15 -2.50 -33.32
CA ILE A 8 -28.91 -1.76 -33.00
C ILE A 8 -29.06 -0.92 -31.72
N LEU A 9 -30.25 -0.35 -31.46
CA LEU A 9 -30.50 0.47 -30.28
C LEU A 9 -30.54 -0.35 -28.98
N TYR A 10 -31.02 -1.60 -29.01
CA TYR A 10 -31.19 -2.42 -27.82
C TYR A 10 -29.86 -2.77 -27.11
N PRO A 11 -28.79 -3.22 -27.82
CA PRO A 11 -27.47 -3.40 -27.23
C PRO A 11 -26.89 -2.13 -26.60
N ILE A 12 -27.03 -0.99 -27.29
CA ILE A 12 -26.46 0.30 -26.85
C ILE A 12 -27.15 0.81 -25.58
N HIS A 13 -28.48 0.76 -25.51
CA HIS A 13 -29.23 1.15 -24.31
C HIS A 13 -28.91 0.24 -23.12
N SER A 14 -28.76 -1.07 -23.36
CA SER A 14 -28.41 -2.04 -22.33
C SER A 14 -27.00 -1.79 -21.79
N PHE A 15 -26.03 -1.50 -22.67
CA PHE A 15 -24.65 -1.15 -22.30
C PHE A 15 -24.59 0.11 -21.42
N ARG A 16 -25.29 1.17 -21.82
CA ARG A 16 -25.31 2.42 -21.05
C ARG A 16 -25.88 2.23 -19.64
N SER A 17 -26.99 1.50 -19.51
CA SER A 17 -27.59 1.21 -18.20
C SER A 17 -26.66 0.37 -17.34
N PHE A 18 -25.98 -0.61 -17.93
CA PHE A 18 -25.00 -1.44 -17.25
C PHE A 18 -23.82 -0.62 -16.71
N VAL A 19 -23.14 0.16 -17.56
CA VAL A 19 -22.01 1.01 -17.15
C VAL A 19 -22.41 1.95 -16.01
N TYR A 20 -23.60 2.56 -16.09
CA TYR A 20 -24.11 3.42 -15.02
C TYR A 20 -24.32 2.65 -13.70
N SER A 21 -24.79 1.41 -13.75
CA SER A 21 -25.04 0.57 -12.57
C SER A 21 -23.78 0.00 -11.93
N VAL A 22 -22.71 -0.19 -12.72
CA VAL A 22 -21.42 -0.70 -12.24
C VAL A 22 -20.66 0.37 -11.45
N LEU A 23 -20.89 1.66 -11.74
CA LEU A 23 -20.30 2.73 -10.96
C LEU A 23 -20.95 2.81 -9.56
N PRO A 24 -20.15 2.86 -8.48
CA PRO A 24 -20.67 2.85 -7.13
C PRO A 24 -21.56 4.07 -6.81
N PRO A 25 -22.62 3.88 -5.99
CA PRO A 25 -23.49 4.97 -5.55
C PRO A 25 -22.79 5.85 -4.48
N GLY A 26 -23.30 7.08 -4.30
CA GLY A 26 -22.81 8.00 -3.27
C GLY A 26 -21.30 8.29 -3.35
N HIS A 27 -20.65 8.17 -2.19
CA HIS A 27 -19.22 8.34 -1.94
C HIS A 27 -18.47 7.00 -1.80
N GLU A 28 -19.07 5.89 -2.20
CA GLU A 28 -18.38 4.59 -2.18
C GLU A 28 -17.24 4.58 -3.22
N ASP A 29 -16.12 3.96 -2.82
CA ASP A 29 -14.96 3.76 -3.69
C ASP A 29 -15.22 2.67 -4.75
N LEU A 30 -14.41 2.71 -5.81
CA LEU A 30 -14.34 1.62 -6.77
C LEU A 30 -13.85 0.34 -6.10
N LYS A 31 -14.30 -0.81 -6.60
CA LYS A 31 -13.96 -2.14 -6.06
C LYS A 31 -12.86 -2.85 -6.88
N GLY A 32 -12.49 -2.31 -8.04
CA GLY A 32 -11.46 -2.86 -8.92
C GLY A 32 -11.99 -3.86 -9.96
N THR A 33 -13.28 -4.19 -9.91
CA THR A 33 -13.93 -5.15 -10.83
C THR A 33 -14.63 -4.47 -12.00
N GLU A 34 -14.82 -3.15 -11.92
CA GLU A 34 -15.66 -2.38 -12.84
C GLU A 34 -15.14 -2.43 -14.28
N VAL A 35 -13.82 -2.26 -14.45
CA VAL A 35 -13.17 -2.24 -15.77
C VAL A 35 -13.36 -3.57 -16.50
N GLU A 36 -13.08 -4.70 -15.83
CA GLU A 36 -13.22 -6.03 -16.43
C GLU A 36 -14.68 -6.40 -16.68
N ALA A 37 -15.59 -6.01 -15.78
CA ALA A 37 -17.02 -6.20 -15.97
C ALA A 37 -17.51 -5.46 -17.23
N ILE A 38 -17.09 -4.21 -17.43
CA ILE A 38 -17.45 -3.39 -18.60
C ILE A 38 -16.84 -3.97 -19.87
N LYS A 39 -15.55 -4.34 -19.87
CA LYS A 39 -14.90 -4.97 -21.04
C LYS A 39 -15.59 -6.27 -21.46
N LYS A 40 -15.90 -7.14 -20.49
CA LYS A 40 -16.60 -8.41 -20.75
C LYS A 40 -18.01 -8.16 -21.32
N PHE A 41 -18.75 -7.20 -20.77
CA PHE A 41 -20.10 -6.88 -21.24
C PHE A 41 -20.09 -6.24 -22.63
N LYS A 42 -19.19 -5.28 -22.88
CA LYS A 42 -18.95 -4.68 -24.21
C LYS A 42 -18.71 -5.77 -25.26
N LYS A 43 -17.79 -6.70 -24.97
CA LYS A 43 -17.45 -7.82 -25.88
C LYS A 43 -18.65 -8.74 -26.12
N ALA A 44 -19.42 -9.07 -25.09
CA ALA A 44 -20.61 -9.91 -25.20
C ALA A 44 -21.70 -9.29 -26.09
N LEU A 45 -21.80 -7.95 -26.11
CA LEU A 45 -22.72 -7.22 -26.98
C LEU A 45 -22.18 -6.97 -28.40
N GLY A 46 -20.91 -7.31 -28.66
CA GLY A 46 -20.26 -7.05 -29.95
C GLY A 46 -20.11 -5.55 -30.27
N LEU A 47 -20.06 -4.69 -29.25
CA LEU A 47 -19.93 -3.24 -29.43
C LEU A 47 -18.47 -2.87 -29.72
N ASP A 48 -18.28 -1.99 -30.71
CA ASP A 48 -16.98 -1.38 -30.95
C ASP A 48 -16.64 -0.31 -29.90
N ASP A 49 -15.40 0.16 -29.94
CA ASP A 49 -14.86 1.12 -28.98
C ASP A 49 -15.51 2.50 -29.10
N VAL A 50 -15.89 2.91 -30.31
CA VAL A 50 -16.46 4.25 -30.58
C VAL A 50 -17.88 4.33 -30.04
N ASP A 51 -18.72 3.34 -30.32
CA ASP A 51 -20.08 3.24 -29.82
C ASP A 51 -20.10 3.11 -28.30
N ALA A 52 -19.22 2.27 -27.74
CA ALA A 52 -19.09 2.14 -26.30
C ALA A 52 -18.60 3.45 -25.64
N ALA A 53 -17.62 4.14 -26.23
CA ALA A 53 -17.12 5.42 -25.72
C ALA A 53 -18.22 6.49 -25.71
N ASN A 54 -19.03 6.57 -26.78
CA ASN A 54 -20.18 7.46 -26.85
C ASN A 54 -21.17 7.24 -25.70
N MET A 55 -21.34 5.99 -25.24
CA MET A 55 -22.19 5.69 -24.08
C MET A 55 -21.60 6.19 -22.76
N HIS A 56 -20.28 6.06 -22.57
CA HIS A 56 -19.59 6.64 -21.41
C HIS A 56 -19.75 8.18 -21.41
N LEU A 57 -19.57 8.85 -22.55
CA LEU A 57 -19.78 10.30 -22.67
C LEU A 57 -21.24 10.70 -22.37
N ALA A 58 -22.21 9.91 -22.82
CA ALA A 58 -23.63 10.14 -22.52
C ALA A 58 -23.96 9.98 -21.02
N ILE A 59 -23.26 9.07 -20.32
CA ILE A 59 -23.33 8.96 -18.85
C ILE A 59 -22.66 10.18 -18.21
N GLY A 60 -21.49 10.59 -18.72
CA GLY A 60 -20.76 11.77 -18.26
C GLY A 60 -21.62 13.02 -18.26
N ARG A 61 -22.40 13.26 -19.34
CA ARG A 61 -23.35 14.39 -19.43
C ARG A 61 -24.37 14.42 -18.30
N ARG A 62 -24.77 13.25 -17.79
CA ARG A 62 -25.70 13.14 -16.65
C ARG A 62 -24.99 13.35 -15.31
N LEU A 63 -23.81 12.76 -15.14
CA LEU A 63 -23.06 12.78 -13.88
C LEU A 63 -22.40 14.12 -13.60
N TYR A 64 -21.79 14.75 -14.61
CA TYR A 64 -21.03 16.00 -14.46
C TYR A 64 -21.82 17.10 -13.73
N ARG A 65 -23.14 17.20 -13.96
CA ARG A 65 -23.99 18.22 -13.34
C ARG A 65 -24.53 17.84 -11.95
N LYS A 66 -24.50 16.56 -11.59
CA LYS A 66 -25.26 16.04 -10.44
C LYS A 66 -24.41 15.31 -9.39
N ARG A 67 -23.31 14.68 -9.82
CA ARG A 67 -22.47 13.79 -9.01
C ARG A 67 -21.03 13.84 -9.53
N LEU A 68 -20.27 14.85 -9.12
CA LEU A 68 -18.90 15.08 -9.60
C LEU A 68 -17.96 13.91 -9.27
N ASP A 69 -18.10 13.31 -8.10
CA ASP A 69 -17.32 12.15 -7.65
C ASP A 69 -17.54 10.93 -8.58
N ALA A 70 -18.79 10.59 -8.87
CA ALA A 70 -19.13 9.54 -9.83
C ALA A 70 -18.65 9.87 -11.26
N PHE A 71 -18.58 11.15 -11.62
CA PHE A 71 -18.03 11.59 -12.90
C PHE A 71 -16.51 11.36 -12.97
N GLN A 72 -15.77 11.64 -11.89
CA GLN A 72 -14.33 11.33 -11.81
C GLN A 72 -14.07 9.82 -11.91
N LYS A 73 -14.86 9.00 -11.20
CA LYS A 73 -14.82 7.53 -11.30
C LYS A 73 -15.09 7.05 -12.73
N LEU A 74 -16.07 7.64 -13.41
CA LEU A 74 -16.35 7.35 -14.82
C LEU A 74 -15.15 7.68 -15.71
N ILE A 75 -14.50 8.85 -15.53
CA ILE A 75 -13.30 9.22 -16.29
C ILE A 75 -12.23 8.13 -16.11
N PHE A 76 -11.91 7.78 -14.87
CA PHE A 76 -10.91 6.76 -14.58
C PHE A 76 -11.23 5.42 -15.22
N VAL A 77 -12.43 4.88 -14.97
CA VAL A 77 -12.87 3.58 -15.52
C VAL A 77 -12.86 3.59 -17.04
N SER A 78 -13.35 4.66 -17.67
CA SER A 78 -13.39 4.75 -19.13
C SER A 78 -11.97 4.73 -19.73
N ASN A 79 -11.04 5.49 -19.16
CA ASN A 79 -9.64 5.48 -19.62
C ASN A 79 -9.01 4.08 -19.54
N LEU A 80 -9.33 3.29 -18.50
CA LEU A 80 -8.83 1.92 -18.38
C LEU A 80 -9.56 0.90 -19.28
N VAL A 81 -10.86 1.12 -19.55
CA VAL A 81 -11.65 0.28 -20.46
C VAL A 81 -11.13 0.40 -21.89
N PHE A 82 -10.83 1.62 -22.34
CA PHE A 82 -10.42 1.90 -23.72
C PHE A 82 -8.90 1.91 -23.92
N GLY A 83 -8.10 1.93 -22.85
CA GLY A 83 -6.65 1.90 -22.94
C GLY A 83 -6.14 3.07 -23.77
N ASP A 84 -5.16 2.84 -24.65
CA ASP A 84 -4.54 3.91 -25.46
C ASP A 84 -5.49 4.56 -26.47
N ALA A 85 -6.62 3.91 -26.80
CA ALA A 85 -7.64 4.52 -27.65
C ALA A 85 -8.37 5.68 -26.96
N SER A 86 -8.31 5.78 -25.62
CA SER A 86 -9.00 6.81 -24.83
C SER A 86 -8.68 8.22 -25.30
N ASP A 87 -7.42 8.46 -25.68
CA ASP A 87 -6.92 9.80 -26.04
C ASP A 87 -7.61 10.36 -27.29
N PHE A 88 -8.13 9.48 -28.14
CA PHE A 88 -8.80 9.83 -29.39
C PHE A 88 -10.33 9.80 -29.27
N ILE A 89 -10.88 8.85 -28.51
CA ILE A 89 -12.32 8.57 -28.49
C ILE A 89 -13.05 9.18 -27.29
N LEU A 90 -12.33 9.65 -26.26
CA LEU A 90 -12.90 10.28 -25.07
C LEU A 90 -12.49 11.76 -24.97
N PRO A 91 -13.17 12.68 -25.68
CA PRO A 91 -12.86 14.11 -25.65
C PRO A 91 -13.39 14.78 -24.37
N TRP A 92 -13.00 14.30 -23.18
CA TRP A 92 -13.48 14.78 -21.88
C TRP A 92 -13.29 16.29 -21.73
N LYS A 93 -12.08 16.79 -22.04
CA LYS A 93 -11.71 18.20 -21.96
C LYS A 93 -12.61 19.08 -22.82
N HIS A 94 -12.71 18.77 -24.11
CA HIS A 94 -13.50 19.56 -25.05
C HIS A 94 -15.01 19.49 -24.73
N LEU A 95 -15.51 18.32 -24.35
CA LEU A 95 -16.95 18.12 -24.16
C LEU A 95 -17.47 18.67 -22.83
N PHE A 96 -16.66 18.67 -21.77
CA PHE A 96 -17.07 19.08 -20.42
C PHE A 96 -16.40 20.36 -19.92
N GLY A 97 -15.45 20.92 -20.67
CA GLY A 97 -14.71 22.12 -20.28
C GLY A 97 -13.79 21.90 -19.07
N ILE A 98 -13.37 20.66 -18.84
CA ILE A 98 -12.44 20.31 -17.74
C ILE A 98 -10.98 20.38 -18.20
N THR A 99 -10.06 20.59 -17.28
CA THR A 99 -8.62 20.68 -17.57
C THR A 99 -7.93 19.31 -17.51
N ASP A 100 -6.74 19.21 -18.11
CA ASP A 100 -5.90 18.01 -18.02
C ASP A 100 -5.57 17.69 -16.54
N TYR A 101 -5.31 18.73 -15.73
CA TYR A 101 -5.12 18.58 -14.29
C TYR A 101 -6.32 17.94 -13.57
N GLN A 102 -7.56 18.27 -13.95
CA GLN A 102 -8.75 17.64 -13.35
C GLN A 102 -8.89 16.17 -13.77
N ILE A 103 -8.48 15.82 -14.99
CA ILE A 103 -8.41 14.43 -15.45
C ILE A 103 -7.32 13.69 -14.67
N ASP A 104 -6.15 14.29 -14.49
CA ASP A 104 -5.04 13.71 -13.72
C ASP A 104 -5.42 13.44 -12.27
N ILE A 105 -6.15 14.36 -11.62
CA ILE A 105 -6.69 14.12 -10.27
C ILE A 105 -7.64 12.93 -10.28
N ALA A 106 -8.59 12.90 -11.22
CA ALA A 106 -9.55 11.81 -11.32
C ALA A 106 -8.84 10.46 -11.52
N MET A 107 -7.79 10.44 -12.34
CA MET A 107 -6.98 9.24 -12.55
C MET A 107 -6.21 8.84 -11.28
N ARG A 108 -5.49 9.79 -10.70
CA ARG A 108 -4.61 9.57 -9.54
C ARG A 108 -5.36 9.10 -8.31
N GLU A 109 -6.43 9.80 -7.91
CA GLU A 109 -7.11 9.52 -6.64
C GLU A 109 -7.86 8.18 -6.68
N ASN A 110 -8.51 7.85 -7.82
CA ASN A 110 -9.15 6.54 -7.97
C ASN A 110 -8.12 5.40 -8.03
N ALA A 111 -6.97 5.61 -8.69
CA ALA A 111 -5.88 4.64 -8.70
C ALA A 111 -5.29 4.42 -7.30
N LYS A 112 -5.09 5.49 -6.52
CA LYS A 112 -4.66 5.41 -5.12
C LYS A 112 -5.63 4.59 -4.28
N SER A 113 -6.94 4.91 -4.32
CA SER A 113 -7.93 4.18 -3.52
C SER A 113 -7.91 2.67 -3.81
N LEU A 114 -7.84 2.29 -5.09
CA LEU A 114 -7.75 0.87 -5.47
C LEU A 114 -6.41 0.24 -5.08
N TYR A 115 -5.30 0.94 -5.30
CA TYR A 115 -3.98 0.44 -4.91
C TYR A 115 -3.85 0.24 -3.39
N ALA A 116 -4.47 1.11 -2.59
CA ALA A 116 -4.53 0.96 -1.14
C ALA A 116 -5.28 -0.31 -0.69
N LEU A 117 -6.26 -0.79 -1.47
CA LEU A 117 -6.91 -2.08 -1.20
C LEU A 117 -5.95 -3.24 -1.44
N GLU A 118 -5.18 -3.20 -2.52
CA GLU A 118 -4.19 -4.24 -2.82
C GLU A 118 -3.05 -4.29 -1.81
N LEU A 119 -2.59 -3.13 -1.31
CA LEU A 119 -1.54 -3.09 -0.28
C LEU A 119 -1.95 -3.84 0.99
N LYS A 120 -3.24 -3.92 1.33
CA LYS A 120 -3.72 -4.71 2.48
C LYS A 120 -3.46 -6.21 2.35
N SER A 121 -3.20 -6.71 1.14
CA SER A 121 -2.78 -8.11 0.93
C SER A 121 -1.36 -8.38 1.42
N ILE A 122 -0.54 -7.32 1.56
CA ILE A 122 0.81 -7.39 2.12
C ILE A 122 0.70 -7.35 3.64
N GLY A 123 1.01 -8.48 4.27
CA GLY A 123 1.11 -8.58 5.72
C GLY A 123 2.54 -8.53 6.24
N ARG A 124 2.68 -8.77 7.55
CA ARG A 124 3.97 -8.86 8.26
C ARG A 124 4.88 -9.97 7.72
N GLY A 125 4.29 -11.03 7.16
CA GLY A 125 4.98 -12.04 6.36
C GLY A 125 5.01 -11.61 4.89
N LEU A 126 6.11 -11.02 4.46
CA LEU A 126 6.27 -10.53 3.10
C LEU A 126 6.36 -11.69 2.10
N ASP A 127 5.45 -11.72 1.15
CA ASP A 127 5.46 -12.68 0.04
C ASP A 127 5.92 -12.02 -1.26
N ILE A 128 6.81 -12.68 -1.99
CA ILE A 128 7.33 -12.15 -3.27
C ILE A 128 6.21 -12.14 -4.32
N GLY A 129 5.30 -13.12 -4.28
CA GLY A 129 4.15 -13.18 -5.18
C GLY A 129 3.24 -11.96 -5.03
N THR A 130 2.89 -11.60 -3.80
CA THR A 130 2.07 -10.39 -3.53
C THR A 130 2.77 -9.10 -3.97
N LEU A 131 4.10 -8.98 -3.81
CA LEU A 131 4.84 -7.82 -4.32
C LEU A 131 4.79 -7.66 -5.84
N ILE A 132 4.85 -8.79 -6.58
CA ILE A 132 4.72 -8.79 -8.04
C ILE A 132 3.29 -8.42 -8.43
N GLU A 133 2.29 -8.93 -7.72
CA GLU A 133 0.89 -8.64 -8.02
C GLU A 133 0.54 -7.18 -7.76
N VAL A 134 1.00 -6.62 -6.65
CA VAL A 134 0.85 -5.20 -6.32
C VAL A 134 1.48 -4.32 -7.40
N ARG A 135 2.66 -4.70 -7.92
CA ARG A 135 3.29 -4.01 -9.07
C ARG A 135 2.44 -4.11 -10.34
N ARG A 136 1.90 -5.29 -10.63
CA ARG A 136 1.02 -5.51 -11.79
C ARG A 136 -0.22 -4.62 -11.72
N VAL A 137 -0.84 -4.55 -10.54
CA VAL A 137 -2.03 -3.73 -10.32
C VAL A 137 -1.72 -2.24 -10.40
N GLN A 138 -0.60 -1.79 -9.82
CA GLN A 138 -0.12 -0.41 -9.97
C GLN A 138 -0.08 0.03 -11.44
N LEU A 139 0.56 -0.78 -12.29
CA LEU A 139 0.68 -0.52 -13.72
C LEU A 139 -0.68 -0.57 -14.42
N ALA A 140 -1.54 -1.53 -14.07
CA ALA A 140 -2.88 -1.65 -14.63
C ALA A 140 -3.77 -0.43 -14.34
N TYR A 141 -3.60 0.21 -13.18
CA TYR A 141 -4.30 1.43 -12.80
C TYR A 141 -3.61 2.72 -13.25
N LYS A 142 -2.47 2.61 -13.96
CA LYS A 142 -1.65 3.74 -14.40
C LYS A 142 -1.23 4.65 -13.22
N LEU A 143 -0.99 4.07 -12.04
CA LEU A 143 -0.52 4.83 -10.88
C LEU A 143 1.00 5.09 -11.01
N PHE A 144 1.40 6.36 -10.87
CA PHE A 144 2.80 6.77 -10.95
C PHE A 144 3.68 6.07 -9.91
N ASP A 145 4.92 5.78 -10.29
CA ASP A 145 5.89 5.03 -9.49
C ASP A 145 6.21 5.72 -8.16
N GLU A 146 6.28 7.05 -8.16
CA GLU A 146 6.57 7.85 -6.97
C GLU A 146 5.44 7.75 -5.96
N VAL A 147 4.19 7.89 -6.43
CA VAL A 147 3.00 7.79 -5.57
C VAL A 147 2.85 6.39 -5.01
N ALA A 148 3.06 5.37 -5.85
CA ALA A 148 3.00 3.97 -5.41
C ALA A 148 4.11 3.64 -4.40
N ALA A 149 5.31 4.21 -4.58
CA ALA A 149 6.43 4.05 -3.67
C ALA A 149 6.13 4.64 -2.29
N ASP A 150 5.58 5.84 -2.24
CA ASP A 150 5.27 6.50 -0.97
C ASP A 150 4.15 5.76 -0.22
N MET A 151 3.09 5.35 -0.92
CA MET A 151 2.03 4.54 -0.33
C MET A 151 2.52 3.19 0.20
N PHE A 152 3.41 2.52 -0.53
CA PHE A 152 4.01 1.27 -0.07
C PHE A 152 4.87 1.48 1.19
N LYS A 153 5.70 2.52 1.22
CA LYS A 153 6.53 2.85 2.40
C LYS A 153 5.67 3.13 3.62
N GLU A 154 4.59 3.91 3.47
CA GLU A 154 3.64 4.17 4.56
C GLU A 154 2.98 2.88 5.06
N HIS A 155 2.57 1.99 4.16
CA HIS A 155 2.01 0.68 4.53
C HIS A 155 3.03 -0.20 5.26
N ALA A 156 4.25 -0.27 4.75
CA ALA A 156 5.32 -1.06 5.36
C ALA A 156 5.70 -0.55 6.76
N LYS A 157 5.69 0.77 6.97
CA LYS A 157 5.84 1.38 8.31
C LYS A 157 4.71 0.99 9.26
N LYS A 158 3.45 1.00 8.80
CA LYS A 158 2.31 0.56 9.62
C LYS A 158 2.44 -0.89 10.07
N LEU A 159 2.89 -1.81 9.19
CA LEU A 159 3.15 -3.20 9.57
C LEU A 159 4.20 -3.31 10.69
N VAL A 160 5.29 -2.54 10.59
CA VAL A 160 6.31 -2.48 11.65
C VAL A 160 5.74 -1.93 12.96
N GLN A 161 4.91 -0.87 12.89
CA GLN A 161 4.23 -0.31 14.06
C GLN A 161 3.24 -1.29 14.71
N GLU A 162 2.57 -2.13 13.93
CA GLU A 162 1.72 -3.21 14.44
C GLU A 162 2.53 -4.26 15.23
N ASN A 163 3.68 -4.70 14.70
CA ASN A 163 4.61 -5.58 15.43
C ASN A 163 5.08 -4.94 16.75
N ILE A 164 5.45 -3.65 16.72
CA ILE A 164 5.88 -2.91 17.91
C ILE A 164 4.75 -2.82 18.95
N SER A 165 3.54 -2.48 18.52
CA SER A 165 2.36 -2.38 19.40
C SER A 165 2.04 -3.73 20.05
N SER A 166 2.11 -4.82 19.26
CA SER A 166 1.97 -6.19 19.75
C SER A 166 3.02 -6.51 20.81
N ALA A 167 4.31 -6.30 20.50
CA ALA A 167 5.42 -6.57 21.41
C ALA A 167 5.32 -5.78 22.73
N LEU A 168 4.95 -4.50 22.65
CA LEU A 168 4.77 -3.64 23.83
C LEU A 168 3.58 -4.07 24.69
N SER A 169 2.48 -4.50 24.07
CA SER A 169 1.32 -5.03 24.81
C SER A 169 1.69 -6.29 25.61
N ILE A 170 2.49 -7.17 25.02
CA ILE A 170 3.00 -8.39 25.66
C ILE A 170 3.94 -8.02 26.81
N LEU A 171 4.90 -7.12 26.58
CA LEU A 171 5.82 -6.64 27.62
C LEU A 171 5.08 -6.02 28.81
N LYS A 172 4.12 -5.13 28.56
CA LYS A 172 3.36 -4.41 29.61
C LYS A 172 2.41 -5.34 30.39
N SER A 173 1.99 -6.46 29.82
CA SER A 173 1.11 -7.45 30.47
C SER A 173 1.85 -8.49 31.32
N ASN A 174 3.16 -8.70 31.07
CA ASN A 174 3.95 -9.78 31.69
C ASN A 174 4.97 -9.30 32.74
N THR A 175 4.71 -8.15 33.38
CA THR A 175 5.62 -7.48 34.34
C THR A 175 6.00 -8.32 35.57
N SER A 176 5.40 -9.50 35.76
CA SER A 176 5.52 -10.33 36.98
C SER A 176 6.62 -11.40 36.92
N ALA A 177 7.13 -11.74 35.73
CA ALA A 177 8.24 -12.68 35.57
C ALA A 177 9.46 -11.89 35.09
N GLY A 178 10.56 -11.88 35.84
CA GLY A 178 11.77 -11.10 35.50
C GLY A 178 12.45 -11.46 34.17
N ASN A 179 11.83 -12.29 33.33
CA ASN A 179 12.31 -12.73 32.02
C ASN A 179 11.45 -12.12 30.91
N ILE A 180 12.09 -11.81 29.79
CA ILE A 180 11.41 -11.26 28.61
C ILE A 180 10.64 -12.39 27.92
N PRO A 181 9.33 -12.24 27.67
CA PRO A 181 8.57 -13.26 26.96
C PRO A 181 9.14 -13.50 25.56
N THR A 182 9.31 -14.77 25.17
CA THR A 182 9.86 -15.16 23.87
C THR A 182 9.05 -14.56 22.71
N GLU A 183 7.74 -14.35 22.90
CA GLU A 183 6.86 -13.72 21.94
C GLU A 183 7.28 -12.30 21.58
N VAL A 184 7.82 -11.52 22.53
CA VAL A 184 8.35 -10.17 22.29
C VAL A 184 9.54 -10.24 21.32
N ILE A 185 10.43 -11.20 21.57
CA ILE A 185 11.63 -11.41 20.75
C ILE A 185 11.24 -11.87 19.33
N ASN A 186 10.21 -12.71 19.21
CA ASN A 186 9.67 -13.13 17.92
C ASN A 186 9.08 -11.97 17.11
N GLU A 187 8.38 -11.03 17.76
CA GLU A 187 7.87 -9.82 17.10
C GLU A 187 9.01 -8.93 16.58
N VAL A 188 10.07 -8.72 17.39
CA VAL A 188 11.26 -7.95 16.97
C VAL A 188 12.02 -8.65 15.84
N ASN A 189 12.22 -9.96 15.93
CA ASN A 189 12.85 -10.73 14.87
C ASN A 189 12.05 -10.70 13.56
N SER A 190 10.72 -10.63 13.64
CA SER A 190 9.85 -10.46 12.47
C SER A 190 10.07 -9.11 11.79
N ILE A 191 10.22 -8.02 12.57
CA ILE A 191 10.56 -6.68 12.04
C ILE A 191 11.91 -6.71 11.30
N LEU A 192 12.92 -7.32 11.91
CA LEU A 192 14.26 -7.45 11.31
C LEU A 192 14.23 -8.26 10.02
N ALA A 193 13.57 -9.43 10.03
CA ALA A 193 13.43 -10.27 8.84
C ALA A 193 12.72 -9.54 7.70
N PHE A 194 11.63 -8.83 8.00
CA PHE A 194 10.89 -8.01 7.04
C PHE A 194 11.76 -6.92 6.43
N ASN A 195 12.48 -6.14 7.25
CA ASN A 195 13.36 -5.07 6.80
C ASN A 195 14.53 -5.57 5.94
N ARG A 196 15.14 -6.70 6.31
CA ARG A 196 16.18 -7.36 5.50
C ARG A 196 15.67 -7.73 4.13
N LEU A 197 14.49 -8.34 4.06
CA LEU A 197 13.92 -8.77 2.79
C LEU A 197 13.63 -7.58 1.88
N LEU A 198 13.06 -6.49 2.40
CA LEU A 198 12.87 -5.25 1.64
C LEU A 198 14.19 -4.67 1.11
N THR A 199 15.24 -4.70 1.94
CA THR A 199 16.58 -4.21 1.60
C THR A 199 17.28 -5.06 0.55
N VAL A 200 17.09 -6.38 0.58
CA VAL A 200 17.63 -7.30 -0.42
C VAL A 200 16.89 -7.14 -1.74
N LEU A 201 15.55 -7.11 -1.71
CA LEU A 201 14.72 -7.01 -2.91
C LEU A 201 14.89 -5.65 -3.61
N SER A 202 15.15 -4.56 -2.88
CA SER A 202 15.42 -3.25 -3.49
C SER A 202 16.69 -3.20 -4.34
N LYS A 203 17.64 -4.12 -4.09
CA LYS A 203 18.90 -4.25 -4.83
C LYS A 203 18.86 -5.36 -5.89
N PHE A 204 17.72 -6.04 -6.03
CA PHE A 204 17.61 -7.18 -6.93
C PHE A 204 17.68 -6.71 -8.40
N PRO A 205 18.47 -7.35 -9.29
CA PRO A 205 18.62 -6.93 -10.69
C PRO A 205 17.33 -6.87 -11.52
N GLN A 206 16.26 -7.56 -11.09
CA GLN A 206 14.93 -7.49 -11.70
C GLN A 206 13.91 -6.73 -10.81
N GLY A 207 14.38 -5.76 -10.04
CA GLY A 207 13.57 -5.01 -9.07
C GLY A 207 12.35 -4.28 -9.66
N GLU A 208 12.34 -4.00 -10.96
CA GLU A 208 11.20 -3.39 -11.67
C GLU A 208 9.93 -4.24 -11.65
N ARG A 209 10.07 -5.55 -11.39
CA ARG A 209 8.96 -6.50 -11.27
C ARG A 209 8.28 -6.43 -9.91
N PHE A 210 8.90 -5.82 -8.91
CA PHE A 210 8.34 -5.70 -7.56
C PHE A 210 7.65 -4.35 -7.36
N ALA A 211 6.85 -4.28 -6.30
CA ALA A 211 6.22 -3.03 -5.87
C ALA A 211 7.26 -1.92 -5.74
N ARG A 212 6.87 -0.69 -6.09
CA ARG A 212 7.75 0.48 -5.92
C ARG A 212 7.87 0.81 -4.43
N GLY A 213 9.00 1.44 -4.06
CA GLY A 213 9.24 1.87 -2.68
C GLY A 213 9.95 0.86 -1.78
N LEU A 214 10.43 -0.28 -2.31
CA LEU A 214 11.26 -1.22 -1.57
C LEU A 214 12.55 -0.55 -1.06
N GLY A 215 12.93 -0.87 0.17
CA GLY A 215 14.14 -0.39 0.80
C GLY A 215 14.11 -0.56 2.32
N PRO A 216 15.21 -0.20 3.00
CA PRO A 216 15.24 -0.20 4.45
C PRO A 216 14.19 0.78 5.01
N ILE A 217 13.52 0.36 6.07
CA ILE A 217 12.52 1.15 6.78
C ILE A 217 13.21 1.87 7.95
N SER A 218 12.79 3.11 8.18
CA SER A 218 13.05 3.83 9.42
C SER A 218 11.79 4.56 9.85
N LEU A 219 11.51 4.50 11.15
CA LEU A 219 10.46 5.28 11.81
C LEU A 219 10.92 6.70 12.17
N ALA A 220 12.21 7.02 11.95
CA ALA A 220 12.74 8.36 12.19
C ALA A 220 12.00 9.40 11.34
N GLY A 221 11.63 10.52 11.96
CA GLY A 221 10.95 11.63 11.29
C GLY A 221 9.46 11.38 10.99
N ASP A 222 8.89 10.26 11.43
CA ASP A 222 7.44 10.09 11.43
C ASP A 222 6.80 10.99 12.48
N PHE A 223 5.60 11.52 12.17
CA PHE A 223 4.90 12.47 13.03
C PHE A 223 4.69 11.94 14.46
N ASP A 224 4.42 10.65 14.60
CA ASP A 224 4.20 10.00 15.89
C ASP A 224 5.50 9.48 16.55
N HIS A 225 6.66 9.62 15.90
CA HIS A 225 7.94 9.08 16.39
C HIS A 225 8.28 9.63 17.77
N ASP A 226 8.18 10.95 17.96
CA ASP A 226 8.47 11.61 19.22
C ASP A 226 7.60 11.09 20.37
N MET A 227 6.36 10.70 20.09
CA MET A 227 5.44 10.15 21.09
C MET A 227 5.78 8.70 21.44
N MET A 228 6.31 7.91 20.50
CA MET A 228 6.63 6.50 20.70
C MET A 228 8.08 6.22 21.07
N VAL A 229 8.98 7.21 20.99
CA VAL A 229 10.43 7.00 21.18
C VAL A 229 10.77 6.36 22.53
N GLY A 230 10.02 6.69 23.59
CA GLY A 230 10.18 6.05 24.90
C GLY A 230 9.86 4.56 24.87
N ASP A 231 8.75 4.19 24.25
CA ASP A 231 8.34 2.80 24.07
C ASP A 231 9.32 2.03 23.16
N LEU A 232 9.85 2.67 22.11
CA LEU A 232 10.88 2.09 21.24
C LEU A 232 12.17 1.78 22.01
N LYS A 233 12.59 2.66 22.93
CA LYS A 233 13.76 2.41 23.80
C LYS A 233 13.53 1.23 24.74
N ILE A 234 12.32 1.09 25.30
CA ILE A 234 11.96 -0.07 26.14
C ILE A 234 12.09 -1.37 25.35
N LEU A 235 11.53 -1.41 24.13
CA LEU A 235 11.60 -2.59 23.29
C LEU A 235 13.03 -2.90 22.80
N TYR A 236 13.82 -1.85 22.51
CA TYR A 236 15.24 -1.97 22.17
C TYR A 236 16.05 -2.55 23.33
N ALA A 237 15.82 -2.05 24.56
CA ALA A 237 16.47 -2.58 25.77
C ALA A 237 16.10 -4.04 26.01
N ALA A 238 14.82 -4.40 25.89
CA ALA A 238 14.38 -5.79 26.01
C ALA A 238 15.09 -6.71 25.01
N TYR A 239 15.09 -6.37 23.73
CA TYR A 239 15.81 -7.16 22.73
C TYR A 239 17.32 -7.25 23.01
N THR A 240 17.92 -6.15 23.49
CA THR A 240 19.34 -6.12 23.86
C THR A 240 19.65 -7.06 25.03
N THR A 241 18.79 -7.13 26.05
CA THR A 241 18.94 -8.05 27.18
C THR A 241 18.96 -9.51 26.73
N GLU A 242 18.08 -9.88 25.79
CA GLU A 242 18.06 -11.23 25.22
C GLU A 242 19.35 -11.54 24.44
N VAL A 243 19.75 -10.63 23.54
CA VAL A 243 20.95 -10.78 22.71
C VAL A 243 22.23 -10.88 23.56
N LEU A 244 22.27 -10.17 24.69
CA LEU A 244 23.40 -10.14 25.62
C LEU A 244 23.22 -11.04 26.84
N SER A 245 22.31 -12.01 26.80
CA SER A 245 22.03 -12.92 27.92
C SER A 245 23.25 -13.71 28.42
N ASP A 246 24.27 -13.91 27.57
CA ASP A 246 25.56 -14.53 27.91
C ASP A 246 26.62 -13.54 28.42
N GLY A 247 26.27 -12.25 28.55
CA GLY A 247 27.14 -11.17 29.01
C GLY A 247 28.20 -10.70 28.00
N ARG A 248 28.15 -11.14 26.74
CA ARG A 248 29.14 -10.82 25.71
C ARG A 248 28.54 -10.09 24.52
N LEU A 249 29.20 -9.03 24.10
CA LEU A 249 28.92 -8.29 22.88
C LEU A 249 30.01 -8.63 21.84
N ASP A 250 29.59 -9.17 20.71
CA ASP A 250 30.43 -9.49 19.56
C ASP A 250 29.86 -8.86 18.28
N ASP A 251 30.61 -8.97 17.18
CA ASP A 251 30.23 -8.37 15.89
C ASP A 251 28.96 -9.01 15.29
N GLU A 252 28.70 -10.29 15.59
CA GLU A 252 27.49 -10.98 15.10
C GLU A 252 26.23 -10.42 15.74
N LYS A 253 26.30 -10.09 17.03
CA LYS A 253 25.21 -9.46 17.80
C LYS A 253 25.03 -7.98 17.50
N LEU A 254 26.11 -7.28 17.15
CA LEU A 254 26.05 -5.87 16.76
C LEU A 254 25.25 -5.64 15.47
N GLY A 255 25.21 -6.60 14.55
CA GLY A 255 24.45 -6.49 13.30
C GLY A 255 22.95 -6.24 13.53
N PRO A 256 22.21 -7.19 14.16
CA PRO A 256 20.80 -7.03 14.49
C PRO A 256 20.49 -5.80 15.35
N LEU A 257 21.35 -5.46 16.33
CA LEU A 257 21.17 -4.29 17.19
C LEU A 257 21.31 -2.96 16.44
N ASN A 258 22.25 -2.87 15.50
CA ASN A 258 22.40 -1.69 14.65
C ASN A 258 21.23 -1.56 13.66
N GLU A 259 20.77 -2.68 13.12
CA GLU A 259 19.61 -2.70 12.25
C GLU A 259 18.35 -2.24 12.98
N LEU A 260 18.07 -2.81 14.16
CA LEU A 260 16.92 -2.42 14.97
C LEU A 260 16.99 -0.94 15.37
N ARG A 261 18.18 -0.44 15.74
CA ARG A 261 18.41 0.99 16.01
C ARG A 261 17.98 1.86 14.82
N ASN A 262 18.39 1.49 13.60
CA ASN A 262 18.07 2.26 12.40
C ASN A 262 16.56 2.22 12.08
N ILE A 263 15.92 1.06 12.26
CA ILE A 263 14.47 0.91 12.06
C ILE A 263 13.72 1.78 13.06
N PHE A 264 14.10 1.75 14.34
CA PHE A 264 13.46 2.56 15.38
C PHE A 264 13.84 4.04 15.31
N GLY A 265 14.84 4.41 14.52
CA GLY A 265 15.29 5.79 14.42
C GLY A 265 15.99 6.30 15.69
N LEU A 266 16.61 5.41 16.47
CA LEU A 266 17.31 5.79 17.69
C LEU A 266 18.69 6.41 17.38
N GLY A 267 19.08 7.40 18.17
CA GLY A 267 20.39 8.03 18.05
C GLY A 267 21.52 7.05 18.41
N LYS A 268 22.69 7.17 17.76
CA LYS A 268 23.84 6.28 18.02
C LYS A 268 24.24 6.25 19.51
N ARG A 269 24.44 7.43 20.11
CA ARG A 269 24.85 7.56 21.53
C ARG A 269 23.79 7.03 22.49
N GLU A 270 22.52 7.18 22.14
CA GLU A 270 21.40 6.70 22.95
C GLU A 270 21.34 5.18 22.95
N ALA A 271 21.47 4.55 21.78
CA ALA A 271 21.53 3.10 21.68
C ALA A 271 22.76 2.51 22.39
N GLU A 272 23.92 3.15 22.28
CA GLU A 272 25.15 2.77 22.99
C GLU A 272 24.95 2.82 24.51
N ALA A 273 24.34 3.89 25.04
CA ALA A 273 24.05 3.99 26.47
C ALA A 273 23.10 2.90 26.98
N ILE A 274 22.10 2.49 26.17
CA ILE A 274 21.21 1.38 26.52
C ILE A 274 21.97 0.06 26.54
N ILE A 275 22.82 -0.20 25.55
CA ILE A 275 23.65 -1.42 25.49
C ILE A 275 24.58 -1.51 26.70
N GLU A 276 25.25 -0.41 27.05
CA GLU A 276 26.14 -0.35 28.22
C GLU A 276 25.38 -0.60 29.54
N GLY A 277 24.20 0.01 29.71
CA GLY A 277 23.35 -0.20 30.86
C GLY A 277 22.92 -1.67 31.02
N VAL A 278 22.37 -2.26 29.96
CA VAL A 278 21.96 -3.67 29.93
C VAL A 278 23.14 -4.60 30.22
N MET A 279 24.31 -4.34 29.63
CA MET A 279 25.50 -5.15 29.86
C MET A 279 25.98 -5.10 31.31
N SER A 280 25.91 -3.93 31.95
CA SER A 280 26.20 -3.78 33.38
C SER A 280 25.24 -4.60 34.24
N ASP A 281 23.94 -4.54 33.93
CA ASP A 281 22.89 -5.25 34.66
C ASP A 281 23.05 -6.77 34.53
N VAL A 282 23.25 -7.29 33.31
CA VAL A 282 23.46 -8.73 33.07
C VAL A 282 24.72 -9.22 33.81
N LYS A 283 25.83 -8.48 33.75
CA LYS A 283 27.07 -8.85 34.47
C LYS A 283 26.89 -8.88 35.99
N SER A 284 26.02 -8.04 36.54
CA SER A 284 25.73 -8.04 37.98
C SER A 284 24.90 -9.25 38.44
N GLN A 285 24.23 -9.93 37.51
CA GLN A 285 23.35 -11.08 37.78
C GLN A 285 24.02 -12.45 37.54
N VAL A 286 25.16 -12.50 36.84
CA VAL A 286 25.93 -13.73 36.63
C VAL A 286 26.92 -13.92 37.79
N PRO A 287 26.81 -14.98 38.61
CA PRO A 287 27.77 -15.25 39.67
C PRO A 287 29.14 -15.61 39.07
N ALA A 288 30.20 -15.10 39.71
CA ALA A 288 31.61 -15.29 39.34
C ALA A 288 32.03 -16.76 39.27
#